data_AF-A0A7G2K0Q0-F1
#
_entry.id   AF-A0A7G2K0Q0-F1
#
_cell.length_a   1.000
_cell.length_b   1.000
_cell.length_c   1.000
_cell.angle_alpha   90.00
_cell.angle_beta   90.00
_cell.angle_gamma   90.00
#
_symmetry.space_group_name_H-M   'P 1'
#
loop_
_entity.id
_entity.type
_entity.pdbx_description
1 polymer ?
#
loop_
_entity_poly.entity_id
_entity_poly.type
_entity_poly.pdbx_seq_one_letter_code
_entity_poly.pdbx_strand_id
1 'polypeptide(L)'
;DVVRRLIADVSEHGVGKRYLIQHSAGSGKSNSITWLAYQLIEAYPRNEKAANGREADRPIFDSVIVVTDRRLLDKQLRDNIKDFSEVKNIVAPALSSAELRQSLEQGKKIIITTIQKFPFIVDGIADLGDKQFIVAMAEKCGGFFHCFWP
;
A
#
# COMPACT_ATOMS: atom_id res chain seq x y z
N ASP A 1 0.26 16.28 -7.43
CA ASP A 1 -1.17 16.62 -7.26
C ASP A 1 -2.04 15.39 -6.96
N VAL A 2 -2.04 14.36 -7.84
CA VAL A 2 -2.89 13.16 -7.71
C VAL A 2 -2.77 12.45 -6.35
N VAL A 3 -1.55 12.20 -5.86
CA VAL A 3 -1.32 11.55 -4.55
C VAL A 3 -1.98 12.34 -3.42
N ARG A 4 -1.87 13.67 -3.40
CA ARG A 4 -2.48 14.50 -2.35
C ARG A 4 -4.00 14.41 -2.36
N ARG A 5 -4.61 14.42 -3.55
CA ARG A 5 -6.06 14.26 -3.71
C ARG A 5 -6.52 12.89 -3.23
N LEU A 6 -5.76 11.83 -3.53
CA LEU A 6 -6.05 10.48 -3.07
C LEU A 6 -6.03 10.39 -1.54
N ILE A 7 -4.98 10.93 -0.91
CA ILE A 7 -4.87 10.94 0.56
C ILE A 7 -6.01 11.74 1.20
N ALA A 8 -6.35 12.90 0.63
CA ALA A 8 -7.48 13.69 1.11
C ALA A 8 -8.80 12.94 1.01
N ASP A 9 -9.07 12.26 -0.12
CA ASP A 9 -10.29 11.49 -0.31
C ASP A 9 -10.38 10.30 0.66
N VAL A 10 -9.28 9.57 0.84
CA VAL A 10 -9.17 8.49 1.84
C VAL A 10 -9.38 9.04 3.25
N SER A 11 -8.79 10.18 3.59
CA SER A 11 -8.94 10.79 4.92
C SER A 11 -10.39 11.20 5.23
N GLU A 12 -11.17 11.53 4.21
CA GLU A 12 -12.58 11.90 4.35
C GLU A 12 -13.56 10.72 4.29
N HIS A 13 -13.21 9.65 3.59
CA HIS A 13 -14.12 8.54 3.32
C HIS A 13 -13.73 7.21 3.98
N GLY A 14 -12.49 7.07 4.45
CA GLY A 14 -11.95 5.84 5.01
C GLY A 14 -11.68 4.77 3.94
N VAL A 15 -11.88 3.52 4.32
CA VAL A 15 -11.64 2.32 3.50
C VAL A 15 -12.79 2.03 2.52
N GLY A 16 -12.59 1.05 1.62
CA GLY A 16 -13.64 0.52 0.74
C GLY A 16 -13.79 1.20 -0.63
N LYS A 17 -13.02 2.25 -0.89
CA LYS A 17 -12.96 2.89 -2.22
C LYS A 17 -11.85 2.29 -3.09
N ARG A 18 -12.15 2.18 -4.39
CA ARG A 18 -11.20 1.77 -5.43
C ARG A 18 -10.74 2.98 -6.22
N TYR A 19 -9.42 3.09 -6.40
CA TYR A 19 -8.79 4.18 -7.12
C TYR A 19 -8.00 3.66 -8.31
N LEU A 20 -8.11 4.38 -9.43
CA LEU A 20 -7.32 4.16 -10.64
C LEU A 20 -6.50 5.41 -10.90
N ILE A 21 -5.19 5.30 -10.71
CA ILE A 21 -4.24 6.35 -11.07
C ILE A 21 -3.65 6.01 -12.43
N GLN A 22 -3.63 6.94 -13.38
CA GLN A 22 -3.02 6.72 -14.69
C GLN A 22 -1.83 7.67 -14.89
N HIS A 23 -0.70 7.09 -15.27
CA HIS A 23 0.53 7.80 -15.55
C HIS A 23 1.02 7.48 -16.97
N SER A 24 1.61 8.44 -17.66
CA SER A 24 2.29 8.25 -18.95
C SER A 24 3.57 7.41 -18.79
N ALA A 25 3.99 6.70 -19.84
CA ALA A 25 5.23 5.94 -19.84
C ALA A 25 6.44 6.87 -19.57
N GLY A 26 7.40 6.44 -18.74
CA GLY A 26 8.60 7.23 -18.41
C GLY A 26 8.43 8.28 -17.31
N SER A 27 7.22 8.51 -16.77
CA SER A 27 6.94 9.55 -15.75
C SER A 27 7.35 9.21 -14.31
N GLY A 28 8.12 8.14 -14.07
CA GLY A 28 8.54 7.76 -12.72
C GLY A 28 7.46 7.08 -11.86
N LYS A 29 6.55 6.31 -12.47
CA LYS A 29 5.45 5.56 -11.80
C LYS A 29 5.86 4.85 -10.51
N SER A 30 7.08 4.32 -10.51
CA SER A 30 7.74 3.60 -9.41
C SER A 30 8.01 4.46 -8.17
N ASN A 31 8.47 5.68 -8.38
CA ASN A 31 8.70 6.63 -7.29
C ASN A 31 7.34 7.12 -6.76
N SER A 32 6.37 7.33 -7.64
CA SER A 32 5.02 7.75 -7.26
C SER A 32 4.28 6.71 -6.41
N ILE A 33 4.37 5.41 -6.72
CA ILE A 33 3.70 4.37 -5.91
C ILE A 33 4.37 4.19 -4.55
N THR A 34 5.69 4.31 -4.48
CA THR A 34 6.45 4.27 -3.22
C THR A 34 6.03 5.42 -2.32
N TRP A 35 6.04 6.65 -2.86
CA TRP A 35 5.61 7.84 -2.13
C TRP A 35 4.14 7.75 -1.69
N LEU A 36 3.29 7.21 -2.55
CA LEU A 36 1.89 6.96 -2.20
C LEU A 36 1.76 5.98 -1.03
N ALA A 37 2.49 4.85 -1.05
CA ALA A 37 2.44 3.88 0.03
C ALA A 37 2.87 4.49 1.37
N TYR A 38 3.90 5.34 1.37
CA TYR A 38 4.33 6.09 2.55
C TYR A 38 3.25 7.03 3.07
N GLN A 39 2.61 7.80 2.19
CA GLN A 39 1.56 8.71 2.64
C GLN A 39 0.30 7.98 3.13
N LEU A 40 0.02 6.78 2.60
CA LEU A 40 -1.12 5.97 3.03
C LEU A 40 -0.95 5.35 4.42
N ILE A 41 0.28 4.95 4.80
CA ILE A 41 0.53 4.44 6.18
C ILE A 41 0.42 5.55 7.24
N GLU A 42 0.46 6.82 6.82
CA GLU A 42 0.31 8.02 7.66
C GLU A 42 -1.03 8.74 7.41
N ALA A 43 -1.97 8.11 6.70
CA ALA A 43 -3.29 8.70 6.48
C ALA A 43 -4.17 8.52 7.73
N TYR A 44 -4.64 9.62 8.31
CA TYR A 44 -5.54 9.62 9.46
C TYR A 44 -6.96 10.03 9.06
N PRO A 45 -7.99 9.47 9.71
CA PRO A 45 -9.37 9.86 9.44
C PRO A 45 -9.61 11.30 9.89
N ARG A 46 -10.35 12.06 9.06
CA ARG A 46 -10.76 13.43 9.38
C ARG A 46 -12.11 13.51 10.10
N ASN A 47 -12.84 12.41 10.11
CA ASN A 47 -14.18 12.32 10.67
C ASN A 47 -14.47 10.87 11.12
N GLU A 48 -15.51 10.69 11.94
CA GLU A 48 -15.88 9.37 12.49
C GLU A 48 -16.23 8.34 11.41
N LYS A 49 -16.80 8.81 10.28
CA LYS A 49 -17.13 7.95 9.15
C LYS A 49 -15.86 7.36 8.54
N ALA A 50 -14.83 8.17 8.32
CA ALA A 50 -13.55 7.74 7.80
C ALA A 50 -12.78 6.84 8.78
N ALA A 51 -13.00 7.05 10.09
CA ALA A 51 -12.39 6.24 11.13
C ALA A 51 -12.95 4.79 11.15
N ASN A 52 -14.12 4.56 10.54
CA ASN A 52 -14.71 3.22 10.39
C ASN A 52 -14.80 2.46 11.73
N GLY A 53 -15.25 3.14 12.79
CA GLY A 53 -15.37 2.56 14.13
C GLY A 53 -14.06 2.45 14.92
N ARG A 54 -12.96 3.02 14.42
CA ARG A 54 -11.66 3.10 15.10
C ARG A 54 -11.42 4.48 15.71
N GLU A 55 -10.42 4.56 16.58
CA GLU A 55 -9.96 5.81 17.18
C GLU A 55 -9.41 6.78 16.12
N ALA A 56 -9.69 8.08 16.29
CA ALA A 56 -9.30 9.10 15.31
C ALA A 56 -7.77 9.35 15.26
N ASP A 57 -7.04 8.94 16.29
CA ASP A 57 -5.58 8.99 16.38
C ASP A 57 -4.91 7.72 15.82
N ARG A 58 -5.68 6.82 15.20
CA ARG A 58 -5.17 5.64 14.52
C ARG A 58 -5.13 5.87 13.00
N PRO A 59 -4.05 5.46 12.31
CA PRO A 59 -4.03 5.48 10.86
C PRO A 59 -5.15 4.63 10.25
N ILE A 60 -5.65 5.07 9.10
CA ILE A 60 -6.72 4.39 8.34
C ILE A 60 -6.27 3.00 7.88
N PHE A 61 -4.99 2.80 7.59
CA PHE A 61 -4.44 1.50 7.20
C PHE A 61 -3.37 1.03 8.17
N ASP A 62 -3.47 -0.23 8.59
CA ASP A 62 -2.43 -0.90 9.37
C ASP A 62 -1.23 -1.26 8.47
N SER A 63 -1.48 -1.67 7.22
CA SER A 63 -0.45 -1.95 6.23
C SER A 63 -0.85 -1.58 4.80
N VAL A 64 0.13 -1.20 3.98
CA VAL A 64 0.02 -1.00 2.54
C VAL A 64 0.75 -2.12 1.81
N ILE A 65 0.04 -2.83 0.93
CA ILE A 65 0.58 -3.91 0.10
C ILE A 65 0.86 -3.35 -1.28
N VAL A 66 2.13 -3.26 -1.66
CA VAL A 66 2.56 -2.85 -3.00
C VAL A 66 2.77 -4.08 -3.86
N VAL A 67 2.00 -4.21 -4.94
CA VAL A 67 2.08 -5.32 -5.89
C VAL A 67 2.72 -4.82 -7.19
N THR A 68 3.84 -5.42 -7.59
CA THR A 68 4.60 -4.98 -8.78
C THR A 68 5.24 -6.15 -9.54
N ASP A 69 5.65 -5.93 -10.80
CA ASP A 69 6.62 -6.80 -11.47
C ASP A 69 8.02 -6.56 -10.85
N ARG A 70 8.77 -7.64 -10.56
CA ARG A 70 9.99 -7.67 -9.70
C ARG A 70 11.05 -6.59 -9.94
N ARG A 71 11.06 -5.92 -11.09
CA ARG A 71 12.12 -4.98 -11.49
C ARG A 71 12.08 -3.64 -10.76
N LEU A 72 10.95 -3.29 -10.13
CA LEU A 72 10.79 -2.04 -9.40
C LEU A 72 11.45 -2.03 -8.01
N LEU A 73 11.61 -3.20 -7.40
CA LEU A 73 11.94 -3.33 -5.98
C LEU A 73 13.36 -2.91 -5.62
N ASP A 74 14.33 -3.11 -6.51
CA ASP A 74 15.67 -3.36 -6.01
C ASP A 74 16.48 -2.09 -5.68
N LYS A 75 16.38 -1.04 -6.49
CA LYS A 75 17.23 0.14 -6.35
C LYS A 75 16.48 1.39 -5.88
N GLN A 76 15.32 1.67 -6.47
CA GLN A 76 14.58 2.91 -6.20
C GLN A 76 13.91 2.92 -4.82
N LEU A 77 13.37 1.79 -4.39
CA LEU A 77 12.78 1.68 -3.06
C LEU A 77 13.87 1.76 -2.00
N ARG A 78 14.94 0.96 -2.08
CA ARG A 78 16.00 0.96 -1.06
C ARG A 78 16.69 2.31 -0.89
N ASP A 79 16.96 3.03 -1.98
CA ASP A 79 17.63 4.33 -1.92
C ASP A 79 16.69 5.42 -1.38
N ASN A 80 15.42 5.46 -1.79
CA ASN A 80 14.44 6.39 -1.20
C ASN A 80 14.10 6.03 0.26
N ILE A 81 13.96 4.74 0.60
CA ILE A 81 13.64 4.26 1.96
C ILE A 81 14.77 4.66 2.92
N LYS A 82 16.04 4.60 2.48
CA LYS A 82 17.21 4.98 3.30
C LYS A 82 17.15 6.41 3.81
N ASP A 83 16.63 7.35 3.02
CA ASP A 83 16.51 8.76 3.42
C ASP A 83 15.40 8.97 4.47
N PHE A 84 14.48 8.01 4.63
CA PHE A 84 13.41 8.01 5.64
C PHE A 84 13.59 6.88 6.70
N SER A 85 14.78 6.26 6.75
CA SER A 85 15.09 4.96 7.40
C SER A 85 15.48 5.05 8.88
N GLU A 86 15.18 6.11 9.64
CA GLU A 86 15.37 6.01 11.10
C GLU A 86 14.55 4.85 11.70
N VAL A 87 13.53 4.36 10.98
CA VAL A 87 12.73 3.19 11.38
C VAL A 87 12.92 2.03 10.39
N LYS A 88 14.03 1.30 10.52
CA LYS A 88 14.41 0.12 9.70
C LYS A 88 13.40 -1.06 9.71
N ASN A 89 12.25 -0.94 10.36
CA ASN A 89 11.28 -2.03 10.57
C ASN A 89 9.95 -1.87 9.80
N ILE A 90 9.81 -0.81 9.00
CA ILE A 90 8.54 -0.46 8.34
C ILE A 90 8.30 -1.25 7.04
N VAL A 91 9.38 -1.60 6.31
CA VAL A 91 9.30 -2.20 4.97
C VAL A 91 9.77 -3.65 4.99
N ALA A 92 8.98 -4.57 4.42
CA ALA A 92 9.37 -5.96 4.22
C ALA A 92 9.11 -6.42 2.76
N PRO A 93 10.13 -6.92 2.04
CA PRO A 93 9.88 -7.66 0.81
C PRO A 93 9.30 -9.04 1.16
N ALA A 94 8.25 -9.45 0.47
CA ALA A 94 7.68 -10.78 0.60
C ALA A 94 7.81 -11.54 -0.73
N LEU A 95 8.71 -12.52 -0.74
CA LEU A 95 9.02 -13.36 -1.90
C LEU A 95 8.09 -14.58 -1.99
N SER A 96 7.48 -14.95 -0.86
CA SER A 96 6.50 -16.03 -0.75
C SER A 96 5.18 -15.56 -0.12
N SER A 97 4.11 -16.34 -0.34
CA SER A 97 2.82 -16.11 0.31
C SER A 97 2.92 -16.21 1.85
N ALA A 98 3.77 -17.12 2.34
CA ALA A 98 4.05 -17.29 3.76
C ALA A 98 4.74 -16.05 4.36
N GLU A 99 5.76 -15.51 3.70
CA GLU A 99 6.44 -14.28 4.14
C GLU A 99 5.52 -13.06 4.14
N LEU A 100 4.61 -12.99 3.17
CA LEU A 100 3.62 -11.91 3.10
C LEU A 100 2.65 -11.97 4.28
N ARG A 101 2.12 -13.17 4.56
CA ARG A 101 1.27 -13.40 5.73
C ARG A 101 2.00 -13.07 7.03
N GLN A 102 3.22 -13.57 7.19
CA GLN A 102 4.05 -13.29 8.35
C GLN A 102 4.31 -11.78 8.52
N SER A 103 4.54 -11.05 7.43
CA SER A 103 4.76 -9.61 7.45
C SER A 103 3.49 -8.84 7.90
N LEU A 104 2.32 -9.28 7.45
CA LEU A 104 1.04 -8.72 7.87
C LEU A 104 0.75 -9.02 9.34
N GLU A 105 1.03 -10.24 9.80
CA GLU A 105 0.91 -10.64 11.20
C GLU A 105 1.83 -9.80 12.11
N GLN A 106 3.09 -9.61 11.69
CA GLN A 106 4.08 -8.77 12.36
C GLN A 106 3.79 -7.27 12.31
N GLY A 107 2.73 -6.83 11.61
CA GLY A 107 2.35 -5.42 11.54
C GLY A 107 3.33 -4.56 10.74
N LYS A 108 3.99 -5.14 9.73
CA LYS A 108 4.81 -4.37 8.79
C LYS A 108 3.93 -3.37 8.07
N LYS A 109 4.34 -2.11 8.06
CA LYS A 109 3.55 -1.00 7.51
C LYS A 109 3.52 -1.01 5.99
N ILE A 110 4.63 -1.34 5.33
CA ILE A 110 4.71 -1.42 3.87
C ILE A 110 5.24 -2.80 3.49
N ILE A 111 4.49 -3.53 2.69
CA ILE A 111 4.85 -4.87 2.27
C ILE A 111 4.84 -4.93 0.76
N ILE A 112 5.92 -5.43 0.16
CA ILE A 112 6.08 -5.41 -1.28
C ILE A 112 6.07 -6.85 -1.79
N THR A 113 5.19 -7.14 -2.75
CA THR A 113 5.04 -8.46 -3.34
C THR A 113 4.82 -8.38 -4.86
N THR A 114 4.64 -9.54 -5.49
CA THR A 114 4.45 -9.67 -6.94
C THR A 114 3.02 -10.07 -7.29
N ILE A 115 2.54 -9.66 -8.47
CA ILE A 115 1.18 -9.94 -8.93
C ILE A 115 0.86 -11.45 -8.97
N GLN A 116 1.84 -12.29 -9.26
CA GLN A 116 1.67 -13.75 -9.31
C GLN A 116 1.42 -14.38 -7.93
N LYS A 117 1.82 -13.70 -6.84
CA LYS A 117 1.70 -14.21 -5.47
C LYS A 117 0.49 -13.65 -4.74
N PHE A 118 -0.03 -12.51 -5.20
CA PHE A 118 -1.15 -11.82 -4.58
C PHE A 118 -2.46 -12.66 -4.55
N PRO A 119 -2.85 -13.43 -5.58
CA PRO A 119 -4.04 -14.27 -5.50
C PRO A 119 -3.98 -15.32 -4.38
N PHE A 120 -2.80 -15.92 -4.16
CA PHE A 120 -2.60 -16.98 -3.17
C PHE A 120 -2.70 -16.52 -1.71
N ILE A 121 -2.75 -15.21 -1.48
CA ILE A 121 -2.78 -14.62 -0.14
C ILE A 121 -4.05 -13.81 0.12
N VAL A 122 -4.81 -13.42 -0.90
CA VAL A 122 -6.12 -12.75 -0.71
C VAL A 122 -7.02 -13.60 0.18
N ASP A 123 -7.06 -14.91 -0.05
CA ASP A 123 -7.85 -15.85 0.77
C ASP A 123 -7.35 -15.89 2.23
N GLY A 124 -6.04 -15.76 2.44
CA GLY A 124 -5.43 -15.78 3.77
C GLY A 124 -5.47 -14.43 4.51
N ILE A 125 -5.68 -13.31 3.81
CA ILE A 125 -5.80 -11.97 4.41
C ILE A 125 -7.16 -11.80 5.08
N ALA A 126 -8.22 -12.43 4.56
CA ALA A 126 -9.55 -12.37 5.15
C ALA A 126 -9.57 -12.83 6.62
N ASP A 127 -8.65 -13.71 7.00
CA ASP A 127 -8.48 -14.22 8.38
C ASP A 127 -7.71 -13.27 9.32
N LEU A 128 -7.17 -12.14 8.84
CA LEU A 128 -6.36 -11.23 9.66
C LEU A 128 -7.19 -10.29 10.56
N GLY A 129 -8.50 -10.52 10.67
CA GLY A 129 -9.40 -9.88 11.64
C GLY A 129 -9.62 -8.39 11.37
N ASP A 130 -9.56 -7.58 12.43
CA ASP A 130 -9.75 -6.12 12.40
C ASP A 130 -8.46 -5.41 11.96
N LYS A 131 -7.89 -5.78 10.82
CA LYS A 131 -6.78 -5.03 10.21
C LYS A 131 -7.24 -4.44 8.89
N GLN A 132 -6.96 -3.15 8.70
CA GLN A 132 -7.29 -2.44 7.47
C GLN A 132 -6.07 -2.37 6.58
N PHE A 133 -6.25 -2.80 5.33
CA PHE A 133 -5.18 -2.88 4.34
C PHE A 133 -5.59 -2.15 3.07
N ILE A 134 -4.59 -1.61 2.37
CA ILE A 134 -4.78 -1.11 1.01
C ILE A 134 -3.77 -1.76 0.09
N VAL A 135 -4.24 -2.12 -1.11
CA VAL A 135 -3.42 -2.76 -2.13
C VAL A 135 -3.17 -1.76 -3.24
N ALA A 136 -1.90 -1.41 -3.44
CA ALA A 136 -1.44 -0.55 -4.53
C ALA A 136 -0.76 -1.42 -5.60
N MET A 137 -1.38 -1.55 -6.77
CA MET A 137 -0.82 -2.34 -7.87
C MET A 137 -0.17 -1.44 -8.93
N ALA A 138 1.08 -1.72 -9.29
CA ALA A 138 1.79 -1.09 -10.41
C ALA A 138 2.07 -2.11 -11.51
N GLU A 139 1.53 -1.89 -12.70
CA GLU A 139 1.77 -2.75 -13.86
C GLU A 139 2.72 -2.09 -14.86
N LYS A 140 3.70 -2.86 -15.34
CA LYS A 140 4.51 -2.53 -16.52
C LYS A 140 3.91 -3.20 -17.76
N CYS A 141 2.77 -2.70 -18.22
CA CYS A 141 2.31 -2.78 -19.60
C CYS A 141 1.08 -1.90 -19.76
N GLY A 142 1.08 -0.95 -20.70
CA GLY A 142 -0.16 -0.38 -21.24
C GLY A 142 -1.16 0.29 -20.28
N GLY A 143 -0.69 1.10 -19.31
CA GLY A 143 -1.59 1.91 -18.47
C GLY A 143 -2.34 1.07 -17.43
N PHE A 144 -3.03 1.74 -16.50
CA PHE A 144 -3.78 1.16 -15.38
C PHE A 144 -3.00 0.84 -14.10
N PHE A 145 -3.49 1.43 -13.00
CA PHE A 145 -3.23 1.03 -11.62
C PHE A 145 -4.57 0.52 -11.09
N HIS A 146 -4.70 -0.75 -10.77
CA HIS A 146 -5.94 -1.30 -10.21
C HIS A 146 -5.79 -1.35 -8.69
N CYS A 147 -6.46 -0.48 -7.93
CA CYS A 147 -6.68 -0.75 -6.51
C CYS A 147 -7.90 -1.66 -6.38
N PHE A 148 -7.66 -2.96 -6.14
CA PHE A 148 -8.62 -3.87 -5.50
C PHE A 148 -8.54 -3.57 -3.98
N TRP A 149 -9.59 -3.36 -3.19
CA TRP A 149 -10.86 -4.09 -3.00
C TRP A 149 -11.79 -3.26 -2.05
N PRO A 150 -13.12 -3.52 -1.99
CA PRO A 150 -14.09 -2.98 -1.02
C PRO A 150 -13.88 -3.43 0.43
#